data_AF-F8L2T6-F1
#
_entry.id   AF-F8L2T6-F1
#
_cell.length_a   1.000
_cell.length_b   1.000
_cell.length_c   1.000
_cell.angle_alpha   90.00
_cell.angle_beta   90.00
_cell.angle_gamma   90.00
#
_symmetry.space_group_name_H-M   'P 1'
#
loop_
_entity.id
_entity.type
_entity.pdbx_description
1 polymer ?
#
loop_
_entity_poly.entity_id
_entity_poly.type
_entity_poly.pdbx_seq_one_letter_code
_entity_poly.pdbx_strand_id
1 'polypeptide(L)'
;MKLKSIILGMLALLGTLTANEGSRFTGLSYFSFPGDYIGGGGKAIYLEDQGGKFSVYERGGESVEVRFHGNNHSVWWGASFAAPRGEELAIGIYQDATRYGFQKKESPGLDFSGSGRGHNTSVGTFEILEIEYDEDGKIVAFAANFVQQGSWYHQQPYSPPLFGCVRYNSSIPVEKTFLLDIHENQRSQDWDEY
;
A
#
# COMPACT_ATOMS: atom_id res chain seq x y z
N MET A 1 7.22 4.52 -23.76
CA MET A 1 8.07 3.31 -23.63
C MET A 1 7.62 2.57 -22.37
N LYS A 2 7.55 1.25 -22.42
CA LYS A 2 6.64 0.38 -21.64
C LYS A 2 6.81 0.50 -20.11
N LEU A 3 5.69 0.76 -19.41
CA LEU A 3 5.52 0.66 -17.95
C LEU A 3 5.63 -0.80 -17.42
N LYS A 4 6.31 -1.69 -18.16
CA LYS A 4 6.35 -3.15 -17.94
C LYS A 4 7.58 -3.64 -17.18
N SER A 5 8.45 -2.76 -16.68
CA SER A 5 9.79 -3.16 -16.22
C SER A 5 10.24 -2.62 -14.85
N ILE A 6 9.36 -2.04 -14.02
CA ILE A 6 9.80 -1.45 -12.74
C ILE A 6 9.88 -2.49 -11.59
N ILE A 7 9.60 -3.77 -11.82
CA ILE A 7 9.69 -4.79 -10.75
C ILE A 7 11.06 -5.50 -10.69
N LEU A 8 11.99 -5.24 -11.61
CA LEU A 8 13.29 -5.94 -11.60
C LEU A 8 14.48 -5.05 -11.24
N GLY A 9 14.82 -5.08 -9.94
CA GLY A 9 16.17 -4.92 -9.42
C GLY A 9 16.52 -3.54 -8.88
N MET A 10 16.89 -3.47 -7.59
CA MET A 10 18.13 -2.83 -7.11
C MET A 10 18.38 -3.04 -5.60
N LEU A 11 19.55 -3.66 -5.31
CA LEU A 11 20.25 -3.80 -4.01
C LEU A 11 20.82 -2.42 -3.57
N ALA A 12 21.11 -2.04 -2.31
CA ALA A 12 21.17 -2.66 -0.99
C ALA A 12 21.16 -1.57 0.14
N LEU A 13 20.82 -2.01 1.36
CA LEU A 13 21.08 -1.44 2.71
C LEU A 13 20.14 -0.42 3.42
N LEU A 14 19.21 -0.94 4.25
CA LEU A 14 18.87 -0.49 5.62
C LEU A 14 18.07 -1.62 6.32
N GLY A 15 18.01 -1.60 7.65
CA GLY A 15 17.71 -2.73 8.56
C GLY A 15 16.64 -3.74 8.12
N THR A 16 16.99 -5.01 8.20
CA THR A 16 16.06 -6.13 8.01
C THR A 16 14.98 -6.11 9.09
N LEU A 17 13.72 -5.93 8.69
CA LEU A 17 12.62 -6.71 9.27
C LEU A 17 12.74 -8.11 8.66
N THR A 18 13.76 -8.87 9.05
CA THR A 18 13.70 -10.31 8.86
C THR A 18 12.68 -10.79 9.87
N ALA A 19 11.46 -11.05 9.41
CA ALA A 19 10.78 -12.20 9.94
C ALA A 19 11.81 -13.36 9.89
N ASN A 20 12.12 -13.99 11.03
CA ASN A 20 12.69 -15.33 10.99
C ASN A 20 11.80 -16.16 10.04
N GLU A 21 12.37 -17.08 9.26
CA GLU A 21 11.53 -17.97 8.45
C GLU A 21 10.44 -18.59 9.35
N GLY A 22 9.17 -18.30 9.03
CA GLY A 22 8.01 -18.73 9.83
C GLY A 22 7.51 -17.75 10.90
N SER A 23 8.19 -16.64 11.22
CA SER A 23 7.63 -15.61 12.10
C SER A 23 6.67 -14.71 11.35
N ARG A 24 5.48 -14.50 11.92
CA ARG A 24 4.42 -13.67 11.35
C ARG A 24 4.43 -12.30 12.02
N PHE A 25 4.12 -11.24 11.27
CA PHE A 25 4.04 -9.89 11.81
C PHE A 25 2.88 -9.10 11.21
N THR A 26 2.50 -8.04 11.91
CA THR A 26 1.47 -7.09 11.49
C THR A 26 2.06 -5.69 11.42
N GLY A 27 1.88 -5.04 10.26
CA GLY A 27 2.40 -3.71 10.03
C GLY A 27 1.89 -3.04 8.76
N LEU A 28 2.06 -1.74 8.70
CA LEU A 28 1.78 -0.89 7.55
C LEU A 28 2.94 0.07 7.37
N SER A 29 3.40 0.22 6.13
CA SER A 29 4.37 1.26 5.79
C SER A 29 4.04 1.90 4.47
N TYR A 30 4.49 3.14 4.33
CA TYR A 30 4.43 3.86 3.08
C TYR A 30 5.66 4.75 2.88
N PHE A 31 5.89 5.10 1.64
CA PHE A 31 6.80 6.13 1.17
C PHE A 31 6.12 6.90 0.05
N SER A 32 6.19 8.22 0.04
CA SER A 32 5.67 9.02 -1.05
C SER A 32 6.63 10.07 -1.55
N PHE A 33 6.49 10.40 -2.82
CA PHE A 33 7.32 11.39 -3.49
C PHE A 33 6.89 12.81 -3.09
N PRO A 34 7.81 13.79 -3.07
CA PRO A 34 7.46 15.19 -2.85
C PRO A 34 6.32 15.64 -3.76
N GLY A 35 5.27 16.23 -3.18
CA GLY A 35 4.06 16.66 -3.90
C GLY A 35 2.89 15.66 -3.83
N ASP A 36 3.10 14.45 -3.29
CA ASP A 36 1.99 13.59 -2.90
C ASP A 36 1.25 14.15 -1.66
N TYR A 37 -0.07 14.28 -1.74
CA TYR A 37 -0.88 14.88 -0.67
C TYR A 37 -0.99 13.99 0.57
N ILE A 38 -1.00 12.66 0.39
CA ILE A 38 -1.33 11.72 1.47
C ILE A 38 -0.12 11.50 2.38
N GLY A 39 0.98 11.03 1.81
CA GLY A 39 2.24 10.84 2.52
C GLY A 39 3.04 12.13 2.69
N GLY A 40 2.71 13.21 1.97
CA GLY A 40 3.35 14.51 2.12
C GLY A 40 4.82 14.55 1.70
N GLY A 41 5.24 13.66 0.80
CA GLY A 41 6.65 13.46 0.43
C GLY A 41 7.49 12.73 1.49
N GLY A 42 6.82 12.09 2.46
CA GLY A 42 7.46 11.43 3.59
C GLY A 42 7.39 9.90 3.53
N LYS A 43 7.85 9.29 4.61
CA LYS A 43 7.72 7.84 4.85
C LYS A 43 7.30 7.57 6.28
N ALA A 44 6.62 6.45 6.50
CA ALA A 44 6.28 5.97 7.83
C ALA A 44 6.24 4.44 7.87
N ILE A 45 6.52 3.89 9.05
CA ILE A 45 6.38 2.47 9.38
C ILE A 45 5.60 2.39 10.68
N TYR A 46 4.56 1.56 10.70
CA TYR A 46 3.72 1.28 11.85
C TYR A 46 3.68 -0.22 12.07
N LEU A 47 3.97 -0.66 13.29
CA LEU A 47 4.04 -2.08 13.65
C LEU A 47 3.15 -2.34 14.86
N GLU A 48 2.53 -3.51 14.88
CA GLU A 48 1.70 -3.94 16.01
C GLU A 48 2.54 -4.12 17.29
N ASP A 49 3.75 -4.65 17.16
CA ASP A 49 4.68 -4.85 18.29
C ASP A 49 5.24 -3.54 18.89
N GLN A 50 5.07 -2.41 18.19
CA GLN A 50 5.38 -1.07 18.69
C GLN A 50 4.13 -0.34 19.23
N GLY A 51 3.06 -1.07 19.51
CA GLY A 51 1.80 -0.54 20.05
C GLY A 51 0.81 -0.06 18.99
N GLY A 52 1.03 -0.39 17.72
CA GLY A 52 0.03 -0.18 16.68
C GLY A 52 -1.18 -1.09 16.87
N LYS A 53 -2.39 -0.56 16.69
CA LYS A 53 -3.61 -1.37 16.70
C LYS A 53 -4.09 -1.58 15.28
N PHE A 54 -4.14 -2.84 14.86
CA PHE A 54 -4.58 -3.22 13.54
C PHE A 54 -5.93 -3.93 13.56
N SER A 55 -6.71 -3.74 12.51
CA SER A 55 -7.95 -4.48 12.29
C SER A 55 -8.10 -4.75 10.81
N VAL A 56 -8.54 -5.96 10.47
CA VAL A 56 -8.85 -6.36 9.09
C VAL A 56 -10.35 -6.61 8.97
N TYR A 57 -10.93 -6.13 7.88
CA TYR A 57 -12.33 -6.30 7.57
C TYR A 57 -12.45 -6.85 6.16
N GLU A 58 -13.21 -7.92 6.01
CA GLU A 58 -13.65 -8.43 4.72
C GLU A 58 -15.05 -7.86 4.41
N ARG A 59 -15.38 -7.77 3.12
CA ARG A 59 -16.75 -7.53 2.68
C ARG A 59 -17.13 -8.44 1.51
N GLY A 60 -17.78 -9.56 1.82
CA GLY A 60 -18.46 -10.42 0.86
C GLY A 60 -17.53 -11.02 -0.21
N GLY A 61 -16.28 -11.30 0.13
CA GLY A 61 -15.22 -11.82 -0.72
C GLY A 61 -14.61 -10.79 -1.65
N GLU A 62 -15.30 -9.70 -1.95
CA GLU A 62 -14.89 -8.74 -2.99
C GLU A 62 -13.81 -7.77 -2.52
N SER A 63 -13.72 -7.48 -1.22
CA SER A 63 -12.80 -6.46 -0.71
C SER A 63 -12.30 -6.69 0.70
N VAL A 64 -11.11 -6.16 0.96
CA VAL A 64 -10.43 -6.17 2.25
C VAL A 64 -10.03 -4.75 2.63
N GLU A 65 -10.34 -4.35 3.86
CA GLU A 65 -9.90 -3.10 4.47
C GLU A 65 -9.01 -3.42 5.67
N VAL A 66 -7.77 -2.92 5.66
CA VAL A 66 -6.89 -2.93 6.82
C VAL A 66 -6.84 -1.54 7.43
N ARG A 67 -7.14 -1.45 8.72
CA ARG A 67 -7.07 -0.23 9.51
C ARG A 67 -5.93 -0.28 10.50
N PHE A 68 -5.27 0.86 10.67
CA PHE A 68 -4.27 1.11 11.70
C PHE A 68 -4.71 2.28 12.57
N HIS A 69 -4.50 2.17 13.88
CA HIS A 69 -4.57 3.27 14.83
C HIS A 69 -3.33 3.30 15.72
N GLY A 70 -2.72 4.47 15.86
CA GLY A 70 -1.66 4.70 16.84
C GLY A 70 -2.21 4.79 18.27
N ASN A 71 -1.32 4.67 19.26
CA ASN A 71 -1.66 4.64 20.69
C ASN A 71 -2.53 5.82 21.18
N ASN A 72 -2.31 7.02 20.64
CA ASN A 72 -3.07 8.23 21.00
C ASN A 72 -4.25 8.52 20.05
N HIS A 73 -4.55 7.59 19.12
CA HIS A 73 -5.58 7.69 18.09
C HIS A 73 -5.51 8.94 17.17
N SER A 74 -4.47 9.76 17.31
CA SER A 74 -4.28 10.98 16.50
C SER A 74 -3.73 10.65 15.10
N VAL A 75 -3.09 9.49 14.98
CA VAL A 75 -2.64 8.92 13.71
C VAL A 75 -3.45 7.67 13.44
N TRP A 76 -4.07 7.62 12.27
CA TRP A 76 -4.80 6.48 11.76
C TRP A 76 -4.66 6.38 10.25
N TRP A 77 -4.71 5.16 9.74
CA TRP A 77 -4.65 4.84 8.31
C TRP A 77 -5.65 3.75 7.97
N GLY A 78 -6.23 3.82 6.78
CA GLY A 78 -7.04 2.78 6.17
C GLY A 78 -6.48 2.45 4.79
N ALA A 79 -6.38 1.16 4.48
CA ALA A 79 -6.01 0.65 3.17
C ALA A 79 -7.11 -0.32 2.72
N SER A 80 -7.85 0.04 1.67
CA SER A 80 -8.93 -0.77 1.09
C SER A 80 -8.51 -1.29 -0.27
N PHE A 81 -8.68 -2.60 -0.48
CA PHE A 81 -8.36 -3.32 -1.71
C PHE A 81 -9.61 -4.06 -2.17
N ALA A 82 -9.98 -3.94 -3.44
CA ALA A 82 -11.15 -4.60 -3.98
C ALA A 82 -10.91 -5.15 -5.37
N ALA A 83 -11.39 -6.36 -5.60
CA ALA A 83 -11.53 -6.91 -6.94
C ALA A 83 -12.58 -6.11 -7.74
N PRO A 84 -12.66 -6.30 -9.06
CA PRO A 84 -13.83 -5.90 -9.83
C PRO A 84 -15.12 -6.43 -9.19
N ARG A 85 -16.21 -5.68 -9.31
CA ARG A 85 -17.49 -6.06 -8.67
C ARG A 85 -18.04 -7.35 -9.27
N GLY A 86 -18.41 -8.27 -8.41
CA GLY A 86 -18.84 -9.63 -8.73
C GLY A 86 -17.70 -10.65 -8.77
N GLU A 87 -16.47 -10.23 -8.50
CA GLU A 87 -15.30 -11.10 -8.40
C GLU A 87 -14.78 -11.19 -6.97
N GLU A 88 -14.19 -12.33 -6.63
CA GLU A 88 -13.54 -12.52 -5.34
C GLU A 88 -12.13 -11.92 -5.35
N LEU A 89 -11.77 -11.25 -4.26
CA LEU A 89 -10.40 -10.79 -4.05
C LEU A 89 -9.51 -12.00 -3.72
N ALA A 90 -8.52 -12.22 -4.58
CA ALA A 90 -7.59 -13.34 -4.49
C ALA A 90 -6.15 -12.85 -4.67
N ILE A 91 -5.19 -13.75 -4.44
CA ILE A 91 -3.78 -13.49 -4.70
C ILE A 91 -3.60 -13.12 -6.18
N GLY A 92 -2.93 -12.00 -6.45
CA GLY A 92 -2.74 -11.49 -7.80
C GLY A 92 -2.55 -9.98 -7.87
N ILE A 93 -2.29 -9.51 -9.10
CA ILE A 93 -2.06 -8.09 -9.40
C ILE A 93 -3.33 -7.47 -9.99
N TYR A 94 -3.73 -6.34 -9.42
CA TYR A 94 -4.90 -5.56 -9.79
C TYR A 94 -4.46 -4.20 -10.33
N GLN A 95 -4.48 -4.06 -11.66
CA GLN A 95 -4.06 -2.85 -12.38
C GLN A 95 -5.22 -1.89 -12.60
N ASP A 96 -4.89 -0.64 -12.91
CA ASP A 96 -5.86 0.42 -13.23
C ASP A 96 -6.96 0.57 -12.16
N ALA A 97 -6.58 0.34 -10.89
CA ALA A 97 -7.48 0.50 -9.76
C ALA A 97 -7.88 1.97 -9.65
N THR A 98 -9.15 2.21 -9.32
CA THR A 98 -9.67 3.56 -9.03
C THR A 98 -10.16 3.61 -7.60
N ARG A 99 -10.48 4.81 -7.11
CA ARG A 99 -10.90 5.02 -5.72
C ARG A 99 -11.95 4.02 -5.25
N TYR A 100 -11.62 3.25 -4.22
CA TYR A 100 -12.55 2.31 -3.60
C TYR A 100 -13.84 3.02 -3.16
N GLY A 101 -14.98 2.38 -3.41
CA GLY A 101 -16.33 2.93 -3.21
C GLY A 101 -16.91 3.66 -4.43
N PHE A 102 -16.05 4.11 -5.35
CA PHE A 102 -16.44 4.86 -6.56
C PHE A 102 -15.96 4.20 -7.86
N GLN A 103 -15.28 3.06 -7.77
CA GLN A 103 -14.80 2.33 -8.93
C GLN A 103 -15.96 1.81 -9.80
N LYS A 104 -15.71 1.76 -11.12
CA LYS A 104 -16.59 1.10 -12.08
C LYS A 104 -16.66 -0.40 -11.79
N LYS A 105 -17.69 -1.07 -12.32
CA LYS A 105 -17.91 -2.49 -12.06
C LYS A 105 -16.71 -3.35 -12.48
N GLU A 106 -16.11 -3.04 -13.63
CA GLU A 106 -15.02 -3.80 -14.25
C GLU A 106 -13.63 -3.40 -13.72
N SER A 107 -13.56 -2.43 -12.81
CA SER A 107 -12.29 -1.88 -12.32
C SER A 107 -12.06 -2.30 -10.87
N PRO A 108 -10.80 -2.61 -10.49
CA PRO A 108 -10.44 -2.80 -9.09
C PRO A 108 -10.61 -1.50 -8.30
N GLY A 109 -10.77 -1.65 -6.98
CA GLY A 109 -10.84 -0.54 -6.04
C GLY A 109 -9.58 -0.45 -5.18
N LEU A 110 -9.00 0.74 -5.08
CA LEU A 110 -7.92 1.04 -4.13
C LEU A 110 -8.23 2.37 -3.43
N ASP A 111 -8.14 2.39 -2.10
CA ASP A 111 -8.10 3.63 -1.32
C ASP A 111 -7.12 3.46 -0.16
N PHE A 112 -6.05 4.25 -0.18
CA PHE A 112 -5.22 4.49 0.99
C PHE A 112 -5.46 5.91 1.47
N SER A 113 -5.89 6.08 2.72
CA SER A 113 -6.20 7.38 3.32
C SER A 113 -6.07 7.33 4.83
N GLY A 114 -5.93 8.49 5.47
CA GLY A 114 -5.75 8.53 6.93
C GLY A 114 -5.35 9.88 7.48
N SER A 115 -5.55 10.06 8.78
CA SER A 115 -5.12 11.25 9.53
C SER A 115 -5.52 12.59 8.86
N GLY A 116 -6.72 12.64 8.29
CA GLY A 116 -7.26 13.81 7.59
C GLY A 116 -6.82 13.98 6.13
N ARG A 117 -6.10 13.00 5.57
CA ARG A 117 -5.59 13.03 4.20
C ARG A 117 -6.17 11.91 3.36
N GLY A 118 -6.64 12.25 2.18
CA GLY A 118 -7.19 11.31 1.20
C GLY A 118 -7.44 12.02 -0.12
N HIS A 119 -7.46 11.25 -1.20
CA HIS A 119 -7.82 11.76 -2.51
C HIS A 119 -9.33 11.64 -2.75
N ASN A 120 -9.94 12.68 -3.32
CA ASN A 120 -11.31 12.58 -3.82
C ASN A 120 -11.39 11.71 -5.08
N THR A 121 -10.29 11.64 -5.82
CA THR A 121 -10.12 10.88 -7.06
C THR A 121 -8.69 10.34 -7.11
N SER A 122 -8.55 9.03 -7.22
CA SER A 122 -7.26 8.33 -7.25
C SER A 122 -7.22 7.27 -8.33
N VAL A 123 -6.00 6.94 -8.71
CA VAL A 123 -5.64 5.79 -9.54
C VAL A 123 -4.54 5.02 -8.85
N GLY A 124 -4.40 3.74 -9.17
CA GLY A 124 -3.34 2.94 -8.59
C GLY A 124 -3.24 1.53 -9.12
N THR A 125 -2.40 0.77 -8.45
CA THR A 125 -2.22 -0.66 -8.68
C THR A 125 -1.92 -1.28 -7.33
N PHE A 126 -2.45 -2.47 -7.09
CA PHE A 126 -2.11 -3.24 -5.91
C PHE A 126 -1.89 -4.70 -6.26
N GLU A 127 -1.19 -5.39 -5.38
CA GLU A 127 -0.90 -6.82 -5.47
C GLU A 127 -1.27 -7.44 -4.14
N ILE A 128 -2.12 -8.46 -4.18
CA ILE A 128 -2.42 -9.32 -3.04
C ILE A 128 -1.41 -10.47 -3.08
N LEU A 129 -0.63 -10.59 -2.01
CA LEU A 129 0.44 -11.57 -1.85
C LEU A 129 0.02 -12.76 -0.99
N GLU A 130 -0.88 -12.51 -0.05
CA GLU A 130 -1.39 -13.51 0.89
C GLU A 130 -2.82 -13.11 1.29
N ILE A 131 -3.73 -14.08 1.31
CA ILE A 131 -5.06 -13.94 1.89
C ILE A 131 -5.47 -15.32 2.43
N GLU A 132 -5.61 -15.44 3.74
CA GLU A 132 -6.00 -16.68 4.41
C GLU A 132 -7.25 -16.45 5.25
N TYR A 133 -8.18 -17.40 5.19
CA TYR A 133 -9.43 -17.39 5.94
C TYR A 133 -9.47 -18.53 6.96
N ASP A 134 -10.10 -18.30 8.11
CA ASP A 134 -10.47 -19.38 9.04
C ASP A 134 -11.76 -20.09 8.62
N GLU A 135 -12.19 -21.08 9.42
CA GLU A 135 -13.41 -21.86 9.19
C GLU A 135 -14.70 -21.00 9.24
N ASP A 136 -14.66 -19.84 9.92
CA ASP A 136 -15.77 -18.88 9.99
C ASP A 136 -15.76 -17.89 8.81
N GLY A 137 -14.78 -18.00 7.89
CA GLY A 137 -14.61 -17.08 6.76
C GLY A 137 -13.99 -15.74 7.14
N LYS A 138 -13.34 -15.62 8.31
CA LYS A 138 -12.62 -14.40 8.71
C LYS A 138 -11.18 -14.44 8.25
N ILE A 139 -10.66 -13.27 7.90
CA ILE A 139 -9.27 -13.13 7.50
C ILE A 139 -8.35 -13.32 8.71
N VAL A 140 -7.46 -14.31 8.62
CA VAL A 140 -6.41 -14.60 9.61
C VAL A 140 -5.01 -14.22 9.12
N ALA A 141 -4.85 -13.98 7.83
CA ALA A 141 -3.62 -13.48 7.22
C ALA A 141 -3.92 -12.61 6.00
N PHE A 142 -3.18 -11.53 5.85
CA PHE A 142 -3.27 -10.72 4.65
C PHE A 142 -1.96 -10.00 4.35
N ALA A 143 -1.58 -9.97 3.08
CA ALA A 143 -0.45 -9.17 2.62
C ALA A 143 -0.80 -8.50 1.30
N ALA A 144 -0.53 -7.20 1.22
CA ALA A 144 -0.67 -6.44 -0.01
C ALA A 144 0.45 -5.41 -0.18
N ASN A 145 0.83 -5.18 -1.43
CA ASN A 145 1.63 -4.03 -1.86
C ASN A 145 0.77 -3.14 -2.75
N PHE A 146 0.98 -1.82 -2.72
CA PHE A 146 0.20 -0.91 -3.55
C PHE A 146 0.96 0.37 -3.91
N VAL A 147 0.49 0.98 -4.99
CA VAL A 147 0.82 2.34 -5.39
C VAL A 147 -0.48 3.11 -5.60
N GLN A 148 -0.55 4.32 -5.07
CA GLN A 148 -1.67 5.23 -5.25
C GLN A 148 -1.16 6.61 -5.68
N GLN A 149 -1.89 7.22 -6.61
CA GLN A 149 -1.71 8.59 -7.04
C GLN A 149 -3.06 9.32 -7.01
N GLY A 150 -3.03 10.59 -6.66
CA GLY A 150 -4.15 11.49 -6.89
C GLY A 150 -4.31 11.75 -8.39
N SER A 151 -5.55 11.77 -8.86
CA SER A 151 -5.86 12.18 -10.23
C SER A 151 -6.87 13.29 -10.21
N TRP A 152 -6.49 14.51 -10.57
CA TRP A 152 -7.43 15.63 -10.66
C TRP A 152 -8.40 15.38 -11.82
N TYR A 153 -9.71 15.30 -11.53
CA TYR A 153 -10.77 14.99 -12.50
C TYR A 153 -10.53 13.76 -13.40
N HIS A 154 -9.84 12.72 -12.91
CA HIS A 154 -9.46 11.54 -13.69
C HIS A 154 -8.57 11.85 -14.91
N GLN A 155 -7.87 12.98 -14.89
CA GLN A 155 -7.00 13.45 -15.97
C GLN A 155 -5.53 13.47 -15.54
N GLN A 156 -4.67 13.43 -16.54
CA GLN A 156 -3.22 13.54 -16.41
C GLN A 156 -2.78 15.02 -16.40
N PRO A 157 -1.66 15.37 -15.75
CA PRO A 157 -0.76 14.46 -15.02
C PRO A 157 -1.33 14.04 -13.65
N TYR A 158 -1.11 12.79 -13.27
CA TYR A 158 -1.38 12.33 -11.90
C TYR A 158 -0.39 12.96 -10.91
N SER A 159 -0.77 13.02 -9.63
CA SER A 159 0.15 13.45 -8.56
C SER A 159 1.35 12.50 -8.48
N PRO A 160 2.45 12.94 -7.85
CA PRO A 160 3.53 12.04 -7.47
C PRO A 160 3.00 10.84 -6.68
N PRO A 161 3.61 9.64 -6.84
CA PRO A 161 3.10 8.41 -6.26
C PRO A 161 3.39 8.27 -4.76
N LEU A 162 2.47 7.59 -4.09
CA LEU A 162 2.65 6.96 -2.80
C LEU A 162 2.72 5.46 -3.02
N PHE A 163 3.78 4.85 -2.51
CA PHE A 163 3.98 3.41 -2.44
C PHE A 163 3.71 2.95 -1.01
N GLY A 164 3.00 1.85 -0.85
CA GLY A 164 2.72 1.30 0.46
C GLY A 164 2.62 -0.21 0.47
N CYS A 165 2.70 -0.76 1.68
CA CYS A 165 2.48 -2.17 1.91
C CYS A 165 1.80 -2.40 3.25
N VAL A 166 1.00 -3.45 3.30
CA VAL A 166 0.31 -3.93 4.49
C VAL A 166 0.63 -5.40 4.69
N ARG A 167 0.85 -5.77 5.95
CA ARG A 167 0.99 -7.14 6.44
C ARG A 167 0.10 -7.28 7.66
N TYR A 168 -0.74 -8.28 7.69
CA TYR A 168 -1.58 -8.61 8.83
C TYR A 168 -1.34 -10.07 9.15
N ASN A 169 -0.72 -10.33 10.31
CA ASN A 169 -0.28 -11.66 10.71
C ASN A 169 0.35 -12.43 9.53
N SER A 170 1.27 -11.82 8.80
CA SER A 170 1.80 -12.37 7.55
C SER A 170 3.25 -12.82 7.72
N SER A 171 3.61 -13.90 7.03
CA SER A 171 5.02 -14.32 6.90
C SER A 171 5.71 -13.75 5.67
N ILE A 172 4.95 -13.10 4.77
CA ILE A 172 5.49 -12.52 3.54
C ILE A 172 6.39 -11.34 3.88
N PRO A 173 7.68 -11.37 3.49
CA PRO A 173 8.60 -10.27 3.79
C PRO A 173 8.15 -8.97 3.11
N VAL A 174 8.52 -7.84 3.70
CA VAL A 174 8.54 -6.58 2.97
C VAL A 174 9.86 -6.53 2.23
N GLU A 175 9.81 -6.52 0.90
CA GLU A 175 11.03 -6.48 0.09
C GLU A 175 11.89 -5.28 0.47
N LYS A 176 13.18 -5.55 0.69
CA LYS A 176 14.18 -4.53 1.06
C LYS A 176 14.32 -3.46 -0.03
N THR A 177 14.04 -3.79 -1.29
CA THR A 177 14.05 -2.90 -2.46
C THR A 177 13.13 -1.68 -2.26
N PHE A 178 12.00 -1.87 -1.57
CA PHE A 178 11.08 -0.78 -1.20
C PHE A 178 11.71 0.26 -0.27
N LEU A 179 12.83 -0.08 0.39
CA LEU A 179 13.57 0.77 1.32
C LEU A 179 14.85 1.39 0.72
N LEU A 180 15.27 0.97 -0.48
CA LEU A 180 16.60 1.28 -1.04
C LEU A 180 16.59 2.27 -2.19
N ASP A 181 15.50 2.31 -2.97
CA ASP A 181 15.24 3.42 -3.91
C ASP A 181 15.10 4.79 -3.20
N ILE A 182 15.04 4.78 -1.85
CA ILE A 182 14.95 5.95 -0.98
C ILE A 182 16.30 6.71 -0.87
N HIS A 183 17.45 6.08 -1.17
CA HIS A 183 18.76 6.73 -1.04
C HIS A 183 19.38 7.19 -2.38
N GLU A 184 19.05 6.57 -3.52
CA GLU A 184 19.62 6.97 -4.82
C GLU A 184 18.86 8.10 -5.51
N ASN A 185 17.53 8.19 -5.34
CA ASN A 185 16.72 9.28 -5.94
C ASN A 185 16.86 10.64 -5.24
N GLN A 186 17.62 10.74 -4.14
CA GLN A 186 18.00 12.02 -3.53
C GLN A 186 19.36 12.55 -4.03
N ARG A 187 20.12 11.77 -4.80
CA ARG A 187 21.43 12.21 -5.36
C ARG A 187 21.37 12.77 -6.78
N SER A 188 20.21 12.78 -7.41
CA SER A 188 20.05 13.29 -8.80
C SER A 188 19.27 14.62 -8.91
N GLN A 189 19.16 15.38 -7.82
CA GLN A 189 18.61 16.75 -7.84
C GLN A 189 19.57 17.82 -7.29
N ASP A 190 20.88 17.54 -7.31
CA ASP A 190 21.87 18.61 -7.37
C ASP A 190 21.96 19.05 -8.83
N TRP A 191 21.11 20.01 -9.22
CA TRP A 191 21.35 20.77 -10.45
C TRP A 191 22.45 21.76 -10.14
N ASP A 192 23.68 21.39 -10.54
CA ASP A 192 24.78 22.33 -10.66
C ASP A 192 24.38 23.49 -11.60
N GLU A 193 24.71 24.67 -11.10
CA GLU A 193 24.85 25.97 -11.76
C GLU A 193 24.93 25.93 -13.30
N TYR A 194 24.03 26.68 -13.95
CA TYR A 194 24.35 27.59 -15.06
C TYR A 194 23.38 28.78 -15.07
#